data_AF-A0A9W6Y6C4-F1
#
_entry.id   AF-A0A9W6Y6C4-F1
#
_cell.length_a   1.000
_cell.length_b   1.000
_cell.length_c   1.000
_cell.angle_alpha   90.00
_cell.angle_beta   90.00
_cell.angle_gamma   90.00
#
_symmetry.space_group_name_H-M   'P 1'
#
loop_
_entity.id
_entity.type
_entity.pdbx_description
1 polymer ?
#
loop_
_entity_poly.entity_id
_entity_poly.type
_entity_poly.pdbx_seq_one_letter_code
_entity_poly.pdbx_strand_id
1 'polypeptide(L)'
;MAVAREFGKPDVFVTMACSPTWGEIQEIIPDENQSAQDRPDVVARVYQMKLAALLKDLDEGVLGRVQARIIVVEFQKRGLPHAHILAIHAEEDKPRTREIIDKLVSAELPDPETNPQLYETILTCMMHGPCGAVNPSYACMKDGKCTQGYPKPLAEVTRVGRSVQPVPFAKVQLPHQRRSLYDPHGGQVSLQVRVQGIRQGGEYN
;
A
#
# COMPACT_ATOMS: atom_id res chain seq x y z
N MET A 1 18.56 -9.42 -13.23
CA MET A 1 18.25 -7.98 -13.39
C MET A 1 19.51 -7.17 -13.14
N ALA A 2 19.80 -6.16 -13.96
CA ALA A 2 20.97 -5.28 -13.75
C ALA A 2 20.82 -4.42 -12.48
N VAL A 3 19.66 -3.78 -12.29
CA VAL A 3 19.35 -2.95 -11.10
C VAL A 3 19.62 -3.69 -9.79
N ALA A 4 19.16 -4.95 -9.68
CA ALA A 4 19.34 -5.74 -8.46
C ALA A 4 20.78 -6.25 -8.23
N ARG A 5 21.63 -6.21 -9.26
CA ARG A 5 23.08 -6.48 -9.15
C ARG A 5 23.82 -5.24 -8.63
N GLU A 6 23.39 -4.06 -9.04
CA GLU A 6 24.01 -2.77 -8.70
C GLU A 6 23.59 -2.28 -7.30
N PHE A 7 22.28 -2.21 -7.05
CA PHE A 7 21.72 -1.63 -5.82
C PHE A 7 21.31 -2.70 -4.77
N GLY A 8 21.33 -3.98 -5.15
CA GLY A 8 20.88 -5.09 -4.31
C GLY A 8 19.38 -5.40 -4.45
N LYS A 9 18.87 -6.26 -3.56
CA LYS A 9 17.46 -6.66 -3.57
C LYS A 9 16.53 -5.52 -3.10
N PRO A 10 15.26 -5.48 -3.55
CA PRO A 10 14.24 -4.59 -2.98
C PRO A 10 14.01 -4.82 -1.48
N ASP A 11 13.81 -3.72 -0.76
CA ASP A 11 13.52 -3.72 0.67
C ASP A 11 12.03 -3.49 0.96
N VAL A 12 11.39 -2.63 0.17
CA VAL A 12 9.96 -2.30 0.28
C VAL A 12 9.26 -2.56 -1.05
N PHE A 13 8.08 -3.15 -0.96
CA PHE A 13 7.15 -3.32 -2.07
C PHE A 13 5.91 -2.47 -1.82
N VAL A 14 5.67 -1.50 -2.70
CA VAL A 14 4.51 -0.61 -2.68
C VAL A 14 3.59 -1.00 -3.82
N THR A 15 2.30 -1.11 -3.54
CA THR A 15 1.26 -1.42 -4.52
C THR A 15 0.22 -0.31 -4.54
N MET A 16 -0.13 0.18 -5.74
CA MET A 16 -1.11 1.25 -5.95
C MET A 16 -2.19 0.81 -6.93
N ALA A 17 -3.43 0.69 -6.45
CA ALA A 17 -4.60 0.37 -7.28
C ALA A 17 -5.39 1.63 -7.66
N CYS A 18 -5.90 1.68 -8.89
CA CYS A 18 -6.89 2.67 -9.30
C CYS A 18 -8.25 2.39 -8.65
N SER A 19 -8.93 3.41 -8.13
CA SER A 19 -10.37 3.33 -7.83
C SER A 19 -11.16 4.04 -8.93
N PRO A 20 -12.31 3.48 -9.39
CA PRO A 20 -13.22 4.20 -10.29
C PRO A 20 -14.03 5.28 -9.56
N THR A 21 -14.00 5.31 -8.22
CA THR A 21 -14.71 6.29 -7.36
C THR A 21 -13.87 7.52 -7.03
N TRP A 22 -12.80 7.78 -7.78
CA TRP A 22 -12.01 9.00 -7.63
C TRP A 22 -12.79 10.19 -8.18
N GLY A 23 -12.84 11.30 -7.43
CA GLY A 23 -13.60 12.49 -7.81
C GLY A 23 -13.22 12.99 -9.20
N GLU A 24 -11.92 12.96 -9.54
CA GLU A 24 -11.41 13.42 -10.84
C GLU A 24 -11.85 12.51 -12.01
N ILE A 25 -12.25 11.26 -11.73
CA ILE A 25 -12.87 10.36 -12.72
C ILE A 25 -14.38 10.64 -12.80
N GLN A 26 -15.05 10.79 -11.66
CA GLN A 26 -16.50 11.02 -11.59
C GLN A 26 -16.92 12.39 -12.14
N GLU A 27 -16.11 13.43 -11.95
CA GLU A 27 -16.33 14.77 -12.53
C GLU A 27 -16.23 14.77 -14.06
N ILE A 28 -15.38 13.91 -14.63
CA ILE A 28 -15.16 13.80 -16.09
C ILE A 28 -16.14 12.80 -16.73
N ILE A 29 -16.69 11.87 -15.94
CA ILE A 29 -17.70 10.89 -16.36
C ILE A 29 -18.98 11.09 -15.52
N PRO A 30 -19.72 12.20 -15.72
CA PRO A 30 -20.92 12.51 -14.93
C PRO A 30 -22.16 11.71 -15.37
N ASP A 31 -22.15 11.15 -16.58
CA ASP A 31 -23.31 10.49 -17.18
C ASP A 31 -23.51 9.06 -16.64
N GLU A 32 -24.72 8.74 -16.16
CA GLU A 32 -25.10 7.39 -15.70
C GLU A 32 -24.92 6.28 -16.75
N ASN A 33 -24.80 6.65 -18.03
CA ASN A 33 -24.62 5.75 -19.16
C ASN A 33 -23.15 5.37 -19.45
N GLN A 34 -22.16 5.94 -18.75
CA GLN A 34 -20.74 5.57 -18.91
C GLN A 34 -20.12 5.22 -17.56
N SER A 35 -19.35 4.13 -17.52
CA SER A 35 -18.52 3.80 -16.37
C SER A 35 -17.06 4.17 -16.63
N ALA A 36 -16.25 4.16 -15.56
CA ALA A 36 -14.80 4.27 -15.67
C ALA A 36 -14.17 3.23 -16.63
N GLN A 37 -14.79 2.06 -16.82
CA GLN A 37 -14.28 1.02 -17.73
C GLN A 37 -14.50 1.40 -19.20
N ASP A 38 -15.52 2.20 -19.51
CA ASP A 38 -15.86 2.67 -20.86
C ASP A 38 -15.00 3.87 -21.29
N ARG A 39 -14.32 4.51 -20.33
CA ARG A 39 -13.42 5.67 -20.52
C ARG A 39 -12.01 5.41 -19.97
N PRO A 40 -11.30 4.41 -20.51
CA PRO A 40 -9.94 4.06 -20.07
C PRO A 40 -8.94 5.21 -20.29
N ASP A 41 -9.22 6.15 -21.20
CA ASP A 41 -8.44 7.37 -21.42
C ASP A 41 -8.46 8.31 -20.19
N VAL A 42 -9.63 8.48 -19.56
CA VAL A 42 -9.80 9.29 -18.34
C VAL A 42 -9.11 8.60 -17.17
N VAL A 43 -9.40 7.31 -16.99
CA VAL A 43 -8.82 6.49 -15.93
C VAL A 43 -7.30 6.49 -16.00
N ALA A 44 -6.72 6.25 -17.18
CA ALA A 44 -5.27 6.20 -17.34
C ALA A 44 -4.61 7.56 -17.03
N ARG A 45 -5.23 8.68 -17.42
CA ARG A 45 -4.72 10.03 -17.14
C ARG A 45 -4.75 10.37 -15.64
N VAL A 46 -5.89 10.17 -14.97
CA VAL A 46 -6.00 10.41 -13.52
C VAL A 46 -5.05 9.49 -12.76
N TYR A 47 -4.97 8.22 -13.16
CA TYR A 47 -4.03 7.27 -12.57
C TYR A 47 -2.56 7.69 -12.74
N GLN A 48 -2.17 8.14 -13.93
CA GLN A 48 -0.81 8.61 -14.18
C GLN A 48 -0.45 9.83 -13.33
N MET A 49 -1.39 10.75 -13.12
CA MET A 49 -1.21 11.91 -12.22
C MET A 49 -0.99 11.48 -10.77
N LYS A 50 -1.84 10.60 -10.23
CA LYS A 50 -1.71 10.08 -8.86
C LYS A 50 -0.45 9.22 -8.69
N LEU A 51 -0.07 8.44 -9.70
CA LEU A 51 1.19 7.68 -9.69
C LEU A 51 2.39 8.61 -9.70
N ALA A 52 2.37 9.69 -10.49
CA ALA A 52 3.45 10.69 -10.49
C ALA A 52 3.58 11.39 -9.13
N ALA A 53 2.47 11.69 -8.44
CA ALA A 53 2.48 12.20 -7.07
C ALA A 53 3.14 11.20 -6.10
N LEU A 54 2.66 9.95 -6.07
CA LEU A 54 3.24 8.90 -5.23
C LEU A 54 4.75 8.70 -5.48
N LEU A 55 5.17 8.70 -6.75
CA LEU A 55 6.60 8.54 -7.10
C LEU A 55 7.44 9.73 -6.64
N LYS A 56 6.90 10.95 -6.71
CA LYS A 56 7.54 12.15 -6.17
C LYS A 56 7.67 12.08 -4.65
N ASP A 57 6.66 11.59 -3.94
CA ASP A 57 6.72 11.48 -2.49
C ASP A 57 7.74 10.41 -2.04
N LEU A 58 7.91 9.34 -2.82
CA LEU A 58 9.00 8.38 -2.63
C LEU A 58 10.39 9.01 -2.89
N ASP A 59 10.51 9.92 -3.86
CA ASP A 59 11.74 10.71 -4.11
C ASP A 59 11.99 11.77 -3.01
N GLU A 60 10.96 12.38 -2.43
CA GLU A 60 11.04 13.26 -1.25
C GLU A 60 11.34 12.48 0.06
N GLY A 61 11.47 11.15 -0.01
CA GLY A 61 11.95 10.29 1.08
C GLY A 61 10.88 9.88 2.09
N VAL A 62 9.60 9.90 1.72
CA VAL A 62 8.47 9.57 2.63
C VAL A 62 8.55 8.16 3.21
N LEU A 63 9.16 7.20 2.48
CA LEU A 63 9.46 5.85 2.98
C LEU A 63 10.96 5.63 3.24
N GLY A 64 11.71 6.70 3.53
CA GLY A 64 13.17 6.69 3.54
C GLY A 64 13.78 6.89 2.15
N ARG A 65 15.10 7.03 2.09
CA ARG A 65 15.84 7.39 0.88
C ARG A 65 15.92 6.23 -0.10
N VAL A 66 15.18 6.32 -1.19
CA VAL A 66 15.22 5.34 -2.30
C VAL A 66 16.46 5.57 -3.17
N GLN A 67 17.32 4.57 -3.34
CA GLN A 67 18.45 4.60 -4.26
C GLN A 67 18.07 4.14 -5.67
N ALA A 68 17.16 3.17 -5.77
CA ALA A 68 16.63 2.68 -7.04
C ALA A 68 15.20 2.17 -6.86
N ARG A 69 14.38 2.32 -7.90
CA ARG A 69 13.04 1.72 -7.96
C ARG A 69 12.79 1.00 -9.27
N ILE A 70 11.99 -0.06 -9.20
CA ILE A 70 11.45 -0.77 -10.37
C ILE A 70 9.94 -0.59 -10.31
N ILE A 71 9.34 -0.05 -11.37
CA ILE A 71 7.91 0.19 -11.47
C ILE A 71 7.37 -0.65 -12.61
N VAL A 72 6.32 -1.43 -12.36
CA VAL A 72 5.54 -2.13 -13.38
C VAL A 72 4.10 -1.65 -13.25
N VAL A 73 3.51 -1.17 -14.35
CA VAL A 73 2.08 -0.82 -14.40
C VAL A 73 1.36 -1.87 -15.25
N GLU A 74 0.33 -2.48 -14.69
CA GLU A 74 -0.47 -3.52 -15.30
C GLU A 74 -1.95 -3.12 -15.29
N PHE A 75 -2.70 -3.57 -16.29
CA PHE A 75 -4.15 -3.41 -16.33
C PHE A 75 -4.78 -4.70 -15.81
N GLN A 76 -5.49 -4.62 -14.68
CA GLN A 76 -6.16 -5.79 -14.11
C GLN A 76 -7.36 -6.23 -14.99
N LYS A 77 -7.92 -7.42 -14.73
CA LYS A 77 -9.04 -8.03 -15.49
C LYS A 77 -10.35 -7.20 -15.59
N ARG A 78 -10.39 -5.98 -15.06
CA ARG A 78 -11.50 -5.01 -15.13
C ARG A 78 -11.07 -3.68 -15.78
N GLY A 79 -9.98 -3.66 -16.55
CA GLY A 79 -9.50 -2.46 -17.27
C GLY A 79 -8.90 -1.35 -16.40
N LEU A 80 -8.85 -1.52 -15.08
CA LEU A 80 -8.26 -0.53 -14.18
C LEU A 80 -6.74 -0.73 -14.02
N PRO A 81 -5.95 0.35 -14.09
CA PRO A 81 -4.50 0.28 -13.94
C PRO A 81 -4.07 0.06 -12.47
N HIS A 82 -2.90 -0.57 -12.33
CA HIS A 82 -2.35 -1.02 -11.07
C HIS A 82 -0.82 -1.00 -11.14
N ALA A 83 -0.13 -0.51 -10.11
CA ALA A 83 1.31 -0.39 -10.09
C ALA A 83 1.92 -1.26 -9.00
N HIS A 84 2.98 -1.97 -9.39
CA HIS A 84 3.90 -2.68 -8.53
C HIS A 84 5.22 -1.91 -8.49
N ILE A 85 5.55 -1.33 -7.35
CA ILE A 85 6.75 -0.52 -7.13
C ILE A 85 7.65 -1.25 -6.14
N LEU A 86 8.82 -1.68 -6.60
CA LEU A 86 9.88 -2.23 -5.77
C LEU A 86 10.89 -1.13 -5.47
N ALA A 87 11.07 -0.76 -4.20
CA ALA A 87 11.99 0.27 -3.75
C ALA A 87 13.20 -0.36 -3.02
N ILE A 88 14.39 0.05 -3.44
CA ILE A 88 15.69 -0.32 -2.87
C ILE A 88 16.23 0.91 -2.14
N HIS A 89 16.48 0.80 -0.84
CA HIS A 89 16.78 1.95 0.02
C HIS A 89 18.29 2.16 0.18
N ALA A 90 18.67 3.36 0.61
CA ALA A 90 20.01 3.63 1.12
C ALA A 90 20.28 2.77 2.36
N GLU A 91 21.54 2.41 2.61
CA GLU A 91 21.91 1.41 3.62
C GLU A 91 21.44 1.81 5.03
N GLU A 92 21.46 3.10 5.32
CA GLU A 92 20.98 3.76 6.54
C GLU A 92 19.46 3.65 6.76
N ASP A 93 18.66 3.60 5.69
CA ASP A 93 17.19 3.59 5.72
C ASP A 93 16.58 2.21 5.47
N LYS A 94 17.40 1.17 5.29
CA LYS A 94 16.89 -0.19 5.09
C LYS A 94 16.14 -0.67 6.34
N PRO A 95 14.91 -1.20 6.22
CA PRO A 95 14.06 -1.64 7.33
C PRO A 95 14.54 -2.96 7.96
N ARG A 96 15.72 -2.92 8.56
CA ARG A 96 16.40 -4.06 9.20
C ARG A 96 16.12 -4.16 10.69
N THR A 97 15.81 -3.04 11.33
CA THR A 97 15.50 -2.96 12.75
C THR A 97 14.01 -2.70 12.93
N ARG A 98 13.48 -3.04 14.11
CA ARG A 98 12.09 -2.77 14.47
C ARG A 98 11.79 -1.27 14.39
N GLU A 99 12.73 -0.43 14.82
CA GLU A 99 12.56 1.02 14.94
C GLU A 99 12.47 1.71 13.57
N ILE A 100 13.09 1.13 12.54
CA ILE A 100 12.92 1.61 11.16
C ILE A 100 11.58 1.11 10.61
N ILE A 101 11.22 -0.15 10.85
CA ILE A 101 9.91 -0.69 10.44
C ILE A 101 8.78 0.14 11.07
N ASP A 102 8.74 0.29 12.39
CA ASP A 102 7.70 1.03 13.13
C ASP A 102 7.59 2.52 12.70
N LYS A 103 8.61 3.10 12.05
CA LYS A 103 8.57 4.44 11.43
C LYS A 103 7.98 4.44 10.01
N LEU A 104 8.36 3.47 9.19
CA LEU A 104 7.82 3.35 7.82
C LEU A 104 6.34 2.93 7.85
N VAL A 105 5.91 2.27 8.92
CA VAL A 105 4.64 1.56 8.97
C VAL A 105 4.01 1.57 10.41
N SER A 106 2.80 2.16 10.62
CA SER A 106 1.90 1.98 11.82
C SER A 106 0.37 1.60 11.68
N ALA A 107 -0.14 0.48 12.24
CA ALA A 107 -1.53 -0.07 12.10
C ALA A 107 -2.45 0.27 13.29
N GLU A 108 -2.03 1.22 14.12
CA GLU A 108 -3.02 1.95 14.91
C GLU A 108 -3.94 2.70 13.94
N LEU A 109 -5.20 2.88 14.32
CA LEU A 109 -6.04 3.83 13.62
C LEU A 109 -5.48 5.23 13.86
N PRO A 110 -5.41 6.10 12.84
CA PRO A 110 -5.05 7.50 13.03
C PRO A 110 -5.98 8.14 14.06
N ASP A 111 -5.48 9.13 14.80
CA ASP A 111 -6.34 9.88 15.70
C ASP A 111 -7.36 10.73 14.90
N PRO A 112 -8.68 10.62 15.19
CA PRO A 112 -9.72 11.23 14.38
C PRO A 112 -9.83 12.75 14.54
N GLU A 113 -9.30 13.34 15.62
CA GLU A 113 -9.34 14.78 15.85
C GLU A 113 -8.19 15.50 15.12
N THR A 114 -6.99 14.92 15.19
CA THR A 114 -5.77 15.48 14.57
C THR A 114 -5.59 15.07 13.11
N ASN A 115 -6.12 13.91 12.69
CA ASN A 115 -5.94 13.36 11.34
C ASN A 115 -7.26 12.78 10.77
N PRO A 116 -8.39 13.52 10.77
CA PRO A 116 -9.72 13.01 10.40
C PRO A 116 -9.76 12.36 9.01
N GLN A 117 -9.14 12.99 8.00
CA GLN A 117 -9.10 12.49 6.62
C GLN A 117 -8.36 11.16 6.49
N LEU A 118 -7.25 10.99 7.23
CA LEU A 118 -6.49 9.74 7.23
C LEU A 118 -7.27 8.65 7.99
N TYR A 119 -7.92 9.00 9.10
CA TYR A 119 -8.79 8.08 9.84
C TYR A 119 -9.93 7.54 8.96
N GLU A 120 -10.68 8.43 8.30
CA GLU A 120 -11.75 8.06 7.36
C GLU A 120 -11.23 7.20 6.20
N THR A 121 -10.07 7.55 5.65
CA THR A 121 -9.40 6.80 4.58
C THR A 121 -9.04 5.38 5.02
N ILE A 122 -8.47 5.22 6.22
CA ILE A 122 -8.10 3.91 6.78
C ILE A 122 -9.36 3.09 7.10
N LEU A 123 -10.39 3.70 7.70
CA LEU A 123 -11.66 3.02 7.98
C LEU A 123 -12.33 2.48 6.71
N THR A 124 -12.28 3.25 5.62
CA THR A 124 -12.96 2.92 4.36
C THR A 124 -12.16 1.91 3.51
N CYS A 125 -10.84 2.07 3.40
CA CYS A 125 -10.02 1.26 2.49
C CYS A 125 -9.26 0.09 3.14
N MET A 126 -8.91 0.18 4.43
CA MET A 126 -7.95 -0.74 5.07
C MET A 126 -8.57 -1.63 6.16
N MET A 127 -9.84 -1.40 6.51
CA MET A 127 -10.55 -2.27 7.45
C MET A 127 -11.01 -3.58 6.80
N HIS A 128 -10.67 -4.70 7.42
CA HIS A 128 -11.36 -5.95 7.13
C HIS A 128 -12.73 -5.90 7.81
N GLY A 129 -13.80 -5.74 7.01
CA GLY A 129 -15.16 -5.75 7.52
C GLY A 129 -15.49 -7.06 8.27
N PRO A 130 -16.55 -7.07 9.11
CA PRO A 130 -16.88 -8.19 9.97
C PRO A 130 -17.34 -9.42 9.17
N CYS A 131 -16.37 -10.22 8.74
CA CYS A 131 -16.57 -11.55 8.15
C CYS A 131 -16.97 -12.59 9.21
N GLY A 132 -17.13 -13.85 8.81
CA GLY A 132 -17.54 -14.93 9.71
C GLY A 132 -19.06 -15.13 9.69
N ALA A 133 -19.65 -15.39 10.85
CA ALA A 133 -21.10 -15.58 10.99
C ALA A 133 -21.91 -14.31 10.65
N VAL A 134 -21.32 -13.13 10.79
CA VAL A 134 -21.98 -11.83 10.50
C VAL A 134 -22.15 -11.62 9.00
N ASN A 135 -21.09 -11.87 8.20
CA ASN A 135 -21.12 -11.79 6.74
C ASN A 135 -20.51 -13.04 6.10
N PRO A 136 -21.25 -14.17 6.04
CA PRO A 136 -20.75 -15.42 5.46
C PRO A 136 -20.58 -15.37 3.94
N SER A 137 -21.17 -14.36 3.27
CA SER A 137 -21.10 -14.12 1.82
C SER A 137 -19.85 -13.36 1.35
N TYR A 138 -19.04 -12.82 2.27
CA TYR A 138 -17.82 -12.08 1.91
C TYR A 138 -16.81 -12.98 1.20
N ALA A 139 -16.14 -12.45 0.17
CA ALA A 139 -15.20 -13.23 -0.66
C ALA A 139 -14.00 -13.83 0.09
N CYS A 140 -13.71 -13.38 1.31
CA CYS A 140 -12.72 -14.01 2.20
C CYS A 140 -13.22 -15.30 2.86
N MET A 141 -14.52 -15.57 2.87
CA MET A 141 -15.14 -16.71 3.55
C MET A 141 -15.07 -17.98 2.70
N LYS A 142 -14.62 -19.07 3.33
CA LYS A 142 -14.67 -20.42 2.78
C LYS A 142 -14.88 -21.42 3.91
N ASP A 143 -15.79 -22.38 3.71
CA ASP A 143 -16.09 -23.45 4.68
C ASP A 143 -16.38 -22.92 6.10
N GLY A 144 -17.12 -21.80 6.18
CA GLY A 144 -17.48 -21.11 7.44
C GLY A 144 -16.34 -20.33 8.12
N LYS A 145 -15.15 -20.25 7.51
CA LYS A 145 -13.96 -19.59 8.08
C LYS A 145 -13.41 -18.50 7.16
N CYS A 146 -12.84 -17.45 7.73
CA CYS A 146 -12.11 -16.45 6.97
C CYS A 146 -10.76 -17.01 6.50
N THR A 147 -10.57 -17.16 5.20
CA THR A 147 -9.31 -17.62 4.56
C THR A 147 -8.11 -16.74 4.89
N GLN A 148 -8.34 -15.48 5.28
CA GLN A 148 -7.30 -14.54 5.68
C GLN A 148 -7.00 -14.57 7.20
N GLY A 149 -7.74 -15.38 7.97
CA GLY A 149 -7.53 -15.58 9.40
C GLY A 149 -7.92 -14.37 10.27
N TYR A 150 -9.02 -13.69 9.93
CA TYR A 150 -9.61 -12.64 10.77
C TYR A 150 -10.68 -13.20 11.73
N PRO A 151 -10.88 -12.58 12.92
CA PRO A 151 -10.04 -11.52 13.50
C PRO A 151 -8.65 -12.05 13.88
N LYS A 152 -7.64 -11.21 13.67
CA LYS A 152 -6.24 -11.56 13.97
C LYS A 152 -5.96 -11.25 15.46
N PRO A 153 -5.13 -12.03 16.16
CA PRO A 153 -4.73 -11.68 17.52
C PRO A 153 -3.95 -10.36 17.53
N LEU A 154 -4.14 -9.54 18.56
CA LEU A 154 -3.40 -8.29 18.74
C LEU A 154 -1.91 -8.58 18.96
N ALA A 155 -1.07 -7.67 18.49
CA ALA A 155 0.38 -7.71 18.66
C ALA A 155 0.90 -6.32 19.07
N GLU A 156 1.39 -6.23 20.31
CA GLU A 156 1.93 -4.98 20.89
C GLU A 156 3.29 -4.57 20.29
N VAL A 157 3.98 -5.52 19.66
CA VAL A 157 5.33 -5.33 19.11
C VAL A 157 5.43 -5.94 17.71
N THR A 158 6.09 -5.22 16.81
CA THR A 158 6.42 -5.70 15.47
C THR A 158 7.38 -6.89 15.58
N ARG A 159 7.06 -7.97 14.85
CA ARG A 159 7.84 -9.23 14.84
C ARG A 159 8.34 -9.53 13.44
N VAL A 160 9.65 -9.63 13.28
CA VAL A 160 10.28 -10.04 12.01
C VAL A 160 10.24 -11.58 11.89
N GLY A 161 9.52 -12.08 10.89
CA GLY A 161 9.42 -13.52 10.62
C GLY A 161 10.69 -14.07 9.93
N ARG A 162 10.98 -15.37 10.14
CA ARG A 162 12.08 -16.07 9.45
C ARG A 162 11.75 -16.51 8.02
N SER A 163 10.49 -16.44 7.61
CA SER A 163 10.00 -16.86 6.29
C SER A 163 9.71 -15.65 5.39
N VAL A 164 9.76 -15.87 4.08
CA VAL A 164 9.34 -14.89 3.05
C VAL A 164 7.80 -14.78 2.96
N GLN A 165 7.07 -15.37 3.90
CA GLN A 165 5.62 -15.21 3.96
C GLN A 165 5.31 -13.80 4.48
N PRO A 166 4.41 -13.05 3.80
CA PRO A 166 4.10 -11.69 4.19
C PRO A 166 3.45 -11.69 5.57
N VAL A 167 4.12 -11.11 6.56
CA VAL A 167 3.50 -10.75 7.84
C VAL A 167 2.67 -9.49 7.57
N PRO A 168 1.32 -9.54 7.58
CA PRO A 168 0.49 -8.41 7.16
C PRO A 168 0.29 -7.42 8.31
N PHE A 169 1.38 -7.08 9.02
CA PHE A 169 1.38 -6.17 10.18
C PHE A 169 2.57 -5.21 10.06
N ALA A 170 2.45 -4.45 8.98
CA ALA A 170 3.16 -3.26 8.58
C ALA A 170 2.02 -2.38 7.99
N LYS A 171 1.01 -1.94 8.77
CA LYS A 171 1.11 -0.80 9.71
C LYS A 171 1.34 0.46 8.75
N VAL A 172 0.64 1.61 8.76
CA VAL A 172 1.07 2.89 8.08
C VAL A 172 0.74 4.17 8.91
N GLN A 173 1.74 4.91 9.41
CA GLN A 173 1.57 6.27 9.99
C GLN A 173 2.75 7.18 9.62
N LEU A 174 2.46 8.19 8.81
CA LEU A 174 3.38 9.27 8.51
C LEU A 174 3.57 10.11 9.78
N PRO A 175 4.81 10.33 10.27
CA PRO A 175 5.03 11.18 11.44
C PRO A 175 4.55 12.61 11.20
N HIS A 176 4.20 13.30 12.30
CA HIS A 176 3.86 14.71 12.31
C HIS A 176 4.81 15.56 11.44
N GLN A 177 4.23 16.38 10.56
CA GLN A 177 4.91 17.33 9.68
C GLN A 177 5.97 16.77 8.71
N ARG A 178 5.50 16.09 7.66
CA ARG A 178 5.72 16.52 6.26
C ARG A 178 4.69 15.84 5.37
N ARG A 179 4.38 16.52 4.24
CA ARG A 179 3.30 16.21 3.27
C ARG A 179 2.77 14.79 3.33
N SER A 180 1.49 14.68 3.71
CA SER A 180 0.72 13.46 3.53
C SER A 180 0.81 12.98 2.07
N LEU A 181 0.76 11.66 1.85
CA LEU A 181 0.53 11.01 0.54
C LEU A 181 -0.91 11.25 0.04
N TYR A 182 -1.43 12.44 0.30
CA TYR A 182 -2.79 12.89 0.06
C TYR A 182 -2.85 13.56 -1.29
N ASP A 183 -3.79 13.10 -2.11
CA ASP A 183 -4.20 13.89 -3.25
C ASP A 183 -5.09 15.06 -2.76
N PRO A 184 -4.68 16.34 -2.95
CA PRO A 184 -5.50 17.50 -2.58
C PRO A 184 -6.86 17.57 -3.31
N HIS A 185 -7.12 16.70 -4.29
CA HIS A 185 -8.34 16.65 -5.09
C HIS A 185 -9.28 15.47 -4.73
N GLY A 186 -9.00 14.74 -3.64
CA GLY A 186 -10.00 13.87 -2.98
C GLY A 186 -10.16 12.44 -3.49
N GLY A 187 -9.41 12.01 -4.52
CA GLY A 187 -9.42 10.59 -4.94
C GLY A 187 -8.57 9.67 -4.05
N GLN A 188 -9.21 8.72 -3.38
CA GLN A 188 -8.65 7.78 -2.39
C GLN A 188 -7.71 6.70 -2.96
N VAL A 189 -6.39 6.80 -2.72
CA VAL A 189 -5.42 5.79 -3.19
C VAL A 189 -5.34 4.58 -2.24
N SER A 190 -5.62 3.38 -2.75
CA SER A 190 -5.30 2.14 -2.01
C SER A 190 -3.82 1.83 -2.15
N LEU A 191 -3.07 2.11 -1.08
CA LEU A 191 -1.63 1.87 -0.98
C LEU A 191 -1.35 0.67 -0.06
N GLN A 192 -0.75 -0.39 -0.58
CA GLN A 192 -0.21 -1.45 0.28
C GLN A 192 1.31 -1.41 0.29
N VAL A 193 1.89 -1.12 1.46
CA VAL A 193 3.32 -1.22 1.73
C VAL A 193 3.62 -2.59 2.34
N ARG A 194 4.66 -3.28 1.84
CA ARG A 194 5.17 -4.54 2.42
C ARG A 194 6.69 -4.46 2.52
N VAL A 195 7.22 -4.64 3.73
CA VAL A 195 8.66 -4.80 3.98
C VAL A 195 9.08 -6.24 3.67
N GLN A 196 10.14 -6.43 2.88
CA GLN A 196 10.69 -7.76 2.58
C GLN A 196 11.76 -8.17 3.59
N GLY A 197 11.47 -9.22 4.37
CA GLY A 197 12.38 -9.75 5.38
C GLY A 197 13.76 -10.15 4.84
N ILE A 198 14.77 -10.05 5.71
CA ILE A 198 16.13 -10.50 5.45
C ILE A 198 16.30 -11.93 5.99
N ARG A 199 16.85 -12.84 5.19
CA ARG A 199 17.46 -14.06 5.73
C ARG A 199 18.70 -13.64 6.51
N GLN A 200 18.71 -13.84 7.83
CA GLN A 200 19.98 -13.86 8.55
C GLN A 200 20.88 -14.92 7.90
N GLY A 201 22.13 -14.57 7.63
CA GLY A 201 23.08 -15.48 7.01
C GLY A 201 23.33 -16.66 7.94
N GLY A 202 22.86 -17.84 7.55
CA GLY A 202 23.44 -19.08 8.07
C GLY A 202 24.82 -19.24 7.44
N GLU A 203 25.82 -19.52 8.26
CA GLU A 203 27.13 -19.94 7.80
C GLU A 203 26.97 -21.21 6.95
N TYR A 204 27.54 -21.22 5.75
CA TYR A 204 27.70 -22.44 4.98
C TYR A 204 28.87 -23.22 5.58
N ASN A 205 28.56 -24.29 6.30
CA ASN A 205 29.46 -25.43 6.50
C ASN A 205 29.20 -26.47 5.40
#